data_AF-E1SNC8-F1
#
_entry.id   AF-E1SNC8-F1
#
_cell.length_a   1.000
_cell.length_b   1.000
_cell.length_c   1.000
_cell.angle_alpha   90.00
_cell.angle_beta   90.00
_cell.angle_gamma   90.00
#
_symmetry.space_group_name_H-M   'P 1'
#
loop_
_entity.id
_entity.type
_entity.pdbx_description
1 polymer ?
#
loop_
_entity_poly.entity_id
_entity_poly.type
_entity_poly.pdbx_seq_one_letter_code
_entity_poly.pdbx_strand_id
1 'polypeptide(L)' 'MKSCECGCGEYTAGGKFRPGHDQKLRSRLEAKTGDLLGMRNLVESAFAYSQGQMSESDFLSHVRSVFAQQHTPR' A
#
# COMPACT_ATOMS: atom_id res chain seq x y z
N MET A 1 -8.49 -22.91 -10.15
CA MET A 1 -7.26 -22.13 -9.84
C MET A 1 -7.64 -20.68 -9.64
N LYS A 2 -6.97 -19.96 -8.73
CA LYS A 2 -7.21 -18.52 -8.49
C LYS A 2 -6.01 -17.72 -9.01
N SER A 3 -6.24 -16.49 -9.47
CA SER A 3 -5.15 -15.57 -9.83
C SER A 3 -4.35 -15.19 -8.58
N CYS A 4 -3.03 -15.06 -8.72
CA CYS A 4 -2.17 -14.60 -7.65
C CYS A 4 -2.47 -13.12 -7.32
N GLU A 5 -2.78 -12.84 -6.05
CA GLU A 5 -3.17 -11.50 -5.58
C GLU A 5 -1.99 -10.50 -5.54
N CYS A 6 -0.76 -10.93 -5.84
CA CYS A 6 0.37 -10.01 -5.97
C CYS A 6 0.39 -9.25 -7.32
N GLY A 7 -0.56 -9.55 -8.22
CA GLY A 7 -0.72 -8.92 -9.52
C GLY A 7 0.24 -9.41 -10.61
N CYS A 8 0.86 -10.60 -10.46
CA CYS A 8 1.79 -11.13 -11.48
C CYS A 8 1.09 -11.78 -12.69
N GLY A 9 -0.23 -11.94 -12.68
CA GLY A 9 -1.00 -12.56 -13.77
C GLY A 9 -0.99 -14.10 -13.78
N GLU A 10 -0.26 -14.74 -12.86
CA GLU A 10 -0.18 -16.20 -12.79
C GLU A 10 -1.21 -16.79 -11.82
N TYR A 11 -1.38 -18.12 -11.86
CA TYR A 11 -2.31 -18.85 -11.01
C TYR A 11 -1.66 -19.43 -9.75
N THR A 12 -2.45 -19.58 -8.68
CA THR A 12 -2.03 -20.22 -7.43
C THR A 12 -2.47 -21.68 -7.39
N ALA A 13 -1.75 -22.50 -6.62
CA ALA A 13 -2.08 -23.91 -6.34
C ALA A 13 -3.14 -24.08 -5.22
N GLY A 14 -3.88 -23.02 -4.87
CA GLY A 14 -4.95 -23.07 -3.85
C GLY A 14 -4.98 -21.88 -2.89
N GLY A 15 -3.84 -21.20 -2.69
CA GLY A 15 -3.73 -20.02 -1.82
C GLY A 15 -4.03 -18.67 -2.52
N LYS A 16 -3.83 -17.56 -1.80
CA LYS A 16 -3.92 -16.20 -2.36
C LYS A 16 -2.69 -15.80 -3.17
N PHE A 17 -1.54 -16.37 -2.80
CA PHE A 17 -0.24 -16.04 -3.38
C PHE A 17 0.47 -17.31 -3.85
N ARG A 18 1.35 -17.15 -4.85
CA ARG A 18 2.43 -18.11 -5.09
C ARG A 18 3.44 -18.05 -3.93
N PRO A 19 4.23 -19.11 -3.67
CA PRO A 19 5.27 -19.07 -2.64
C PRO A 19 6.15 -17.81 -2.76
N GLY A 20 6.24 -17.02 -1.68
CA GLY A 20 7.03 -15.79 -1.59
C GLY A 20 6.45 -14.54 -2.25
N HIS A 21 5.29 -14.63 -2.92
CA HIS A 21 4.71 -13.49 -3.64
C HIS A 21 3.98 -12.47 -2.74
N ASP A 22 3.57 -12.90 -1.55
CA ASP A 22 3.09 -12.03 -0.47
C ASP A 22 4.19 -11.08 0.01
N GLN A 23 5.40 -11.59 0.24
CA GLN A 23 6.56 -10.76 0.58
C GLN A 23 6.94 -9.81 -0.55
N LYS A 24 6.86 -10.26 -1.81
CA LYS A 24 7.07 -9.39 -2.98
C LYS A 24 6.01 -8.30 -3.11
N LEU A 25 4.77 -8.57 -2.71
CA LEU A 25 3.72 -7.54 -2.63
C LEU A 25 4.06 -6.53 -1.54
N ARG A 26 4.41 -7.00 -0.34
CA ARG A 26 4.81 -6.15 0.79
C ARG A 26 5.95 -5.20 0.42
N SER A 27 7.06 -5.70 -0.13
CA SER A 27 8.19 -4.85 -0.53
C SER A 27 7.82 -3.81 -1.59
N ARG A 28 6.90 -4.14 -2.51
CA ARG A 28 6.39 -3.17 -3.50
C ARG A 28 5.52 -2.09 -2.88
N LEU A 29 4.71 -2.44 -1.88
CA LEU A 29 3.90 -1.47 -1.14
C LEU A 29 4.80 -0.53 -0.33
N GLU A 30 5.75 -1.08 0.43
CA GLU A 30 6.72 -0.31 1.21
C GLU A 30 7.54 0.64 0.31
N ALA A 31 8.03 0.16 -0.84
CA ALA A 31 8.74 1.01 -1.81
C ALA A 31 7.87 2.16 -2.35
N LYS A 32 6.56 1.94 -2.50
CA LYS A 32 5.61 2.99 -2.91
C LYS A 32 5.20 3.91 -1.78
N THR A 33 5.38 3.54 -0.52
CA THR A 33 5.04 4.41 0.61
C THR A 33 6.27 4.97 1.30
N GLY A 34 7.47 4.75 0.72
CA GLY A 34 8.76 5.03 1.33
C GLY A 34 9.19 3.92 2.30
N ASP A 35 8.35 3.63 3.30
CA ASP A 35 8.57 2.58 4.28
C ASP A 35 7.25 2.08 4.91
N LEU A 36 7.36 1.30 5.99
CA LEU A 36 6.21 0.81 6.76
C LEU A 36 5.45 1.93 7.48
N LEU A 37 6.11 3.02 7.88
CA LEU A 37 5.47 4.16 8.55
C LEU A 37 4.62 4.94 7.54
N GLY A 38 5.11 5.16 6.32
CA GLY A 38 4.31 5.76 5.25
C GLY A 38 3.08 4.91 4.91
N MET A 39 3.21 3.58 4.90
CA MET A 39 2.07 2.69 4.69
C MET A 39 1.05 2.79 5.83
N ARG A 40 1.51 2.81 7.08
CA ARG A 40 0.65 3.02 8.25
C ARG A 40 -0.11 4.34 8.16
N ASN A 41 0.58 5.44 7.88
CA ASN A 41 -0.01 6.78 7.80
C ASN A 41 -1.11 6.85 6.72
N LEU A 42 -0.90 6.18 5.58
CA LEU A 42 -1.88 6.10 4.51
C LEU A 42 -3.15 5.35 4.95
N VAL A 43 -2.99 4.20 5.62
CA VAL A 43 -4.11 3.39 6.13
C VAL A 43 -4.89 4.13 7.21
N GLU A 44 -4.20 4.74 8.18
CA GLU A 44 -4.83 5.49 9.27
C GLU A 44 -5.60 6.72 8.74
N SER A 45 -5.03 7.45 7.78
CA SER A 45 -5.69 8.61 7.17
C SER A 45 -6.93 8.19 6.36
N ALA A 46 -6.84 7.11 5.59
CA ALA A 46 -7.99 6.56 4.86
C ALA A 46 -9.11 6.09 5.81
N PHE A 47 -8.74 5.46 6.92
CA PHE A 47 -9.69 5.05 7.95
C PHE A 47 -10.37 6.27 8.58
N ALA A 48 -9.62 7.28 9.02
CA ALA A 48 -10.17 8.50 9.62
C ALA A 48 -11.13 9.23 8.67
N TYR A 49 -10.75 9.35 7.39
CA TYR A 49 -11.62 9.93 6.35
C TYR A 49 -12.92 9.12 6.18
N SER A 50 -12.84 7.78 6.14
CA SER A 50 -14.02 6.91 6.02
C SER A 50 -15.01 7.04 7.18
N GLN A 51 -14.52 7.46 8.35
CA GLN A 51 -15.34 7.69 9.55
C GLN A 51 -15.81 9.15 9.69
N GLY A 52 -15.50 10.03 8.73
CA GLY A 52 -15.81 11.46 8.82
C GLY A 52 -14.99 12.22 9.87
N GLN A 53 -13.89 11.63 10.34
CA GLN A 53 -13.00 12.22 11.35
C GLN A 53 -11.90 13.10 10.74
N MET A 54 -11.79 13.10 9.41
CA MET A 54 -10.81 13.86 8.64
C MET A 54 -11.52 14.49 7.44
N SER A 55 -11.18 15.74 7.12
CA SER A 55 -11.71 16.38 5.91
C SER A 55 -11.09 15.77 4.66
N GLU A 56 -11.77 15.89 3.52
CA GLU A 56 -11.22 15.44 2.23
C GLU A 56 -9.90 16.16 1.89
N SER A 57 -9.80 17.47 2.17
CA SER A 57 -8.59 18.25 1.94
C SER A 57 -7.41 17.76 2.77
N ASP A 58 -7.64 17.42 4.04
CA ASP A 58 -6.59 16.91 4.93
C ASP A 58 -6.14 15.52 4.49
N PHE A 59 -7.10 14.65 4.14
CA PHE A 59 -6.81 13.33 3.60
C PHE A 59 -5.95 13.40 2.32
N LEU A 60 -6.35 14.23 1.36
CA LEU A 60 -5.59 14.42 0.12
C LEU A 60 -4.20 15.03 0.37
N SER A 61 -4.07 15.92 1.36
CA SER A 61 -2.78 16.47 1.79
C SER A 61 -1.86 15.37 2.35
N HIS A 62 -2.38 14.50 3.22
CA HIS A 62 -1.64 13.35 3.75
C HIS A 62 -1.20 12.38 2.66
N VAL A 63 -2.11 12.02 1.74
CA VAL A 63 -1.81 11.15 0.60
C VAL A 63 -0.66 11.71 -0.23
N ARG A 64 -0.71 13.00 -0.57
CA ARG A 64 0.36 13.68 -1.32
C ARG A 64 1.69 13.66 -0.56
N SER A 65 1.67 13.92 0.74
CA SER A 65 2.87 13.89 1.59
C SER A 65 3.53 12.51 1.60
N VAL A 66 2.77 11.43 1.79
CA VAL A 66 3.29 10.06 1.78
C VAL A 66 3.95 9.72 0.45
N PHE A 67 3.33 10.08 -0.68
CA PHE A 67 3.89 9.76 -2.00
C PHE A 67 5.00 10.72 -2.45
N ALA A 68 5.09 11.95 -1.92
CA ALA A 68 6.15 12.90 -2.23
C ALA A 68 7.51 12.51 -1.63
N GLN A 69 7.52 11.74 -0.54
CA GLN A 69 8.76 11.28 0.13
C GLN A 69 9.57 10.26 -0.70
N GLN A 70 9.06 9.84 -1.86
CA GLN A 70 9.73 8.92 -2.79
C GLN A 70 10.94 9.53 -3.55
N HIS A 71 11.20 10.84 -3.41
CA HIS A 71 12.18 11.55 -4.24
C HIS A 71 13.50 11.95 -3.55
N THR A 72 13.85 11.36 -2.41
CA THR A 72 15.20 11.52 -1.87
C THR A 72 16.07 10.33 -2.29
N PRO A 73 16.93 10.45 -3.32
CA PRO A 73 17.96 9.43 -3.54
C PRO A 73 18.86 9.39 -2.31
N ARG A 74 18.96 8.22 -1.69
CA ARG A 74 19.99 7.92 -0.69
C ARG A 74 21.29 7.54 -1.38
#